data_AF-A0A2P2DXM5-F1
#
_entry.id   AF-A0A2P2DXM5-F1
#
_cell.length_a   1.000
_cell.length_b   1.000
_cell.length_c   1.000
_cell.angle_alpha   90.00
_cell.angle_beta   90.00
_cell.angle_gamma   90.00
#
_symmetry.space_group_name_H-M   'P 1'
#
loop_
_entity.id
_entity.type
_entity.pdbx_description
1 polymer ?
#
loop_
_entity_poly.entity_id
_entity_poly.type
_entity_poly.pdbx_seq_one_letter_code
_entity_poly.pdbx_strand_id
1 'polypeptide(L)'
;MKDDSVFRLMVSCEDGYPLTGERLGELGVRISINGENQNNEKNVDIDVSLDGRVFPNTGGMSVSEVRNLRHMEEKRNFGGKLLTYFYIKTKLLENELLTRISKKNGSGILVCPTKEMEYQSYKNALESTRLFWSNKHE
;
A
#
# COMPACT_ATOMS: atom_id res chain seq x y z
N MET A 1 -16.51 -14.55 -12.27
CA MET A 1 -16.32 -13.73 -11.06
C MET A 1 -15.22 -12.73 -11.35
N LYS A 2 -15.42 -11.44 -11.05
CA LYS A 2 -14.29 -10.50 -11.08
C LYS A 2 -13.32 -10.92 -9.98
N ASP A 3 -12.04 -10.97 -10.32
CA ASP A 3 -11.00 -11.15 -9.32
C ASP A 3 -10.90 -9.85 -8.53
N ASP A 4 -11.43 -9.83 -7.31
CA ASP A 4 -11.39 -8.68 -6.40
C ASP A 4 -10.05 -8.62 -5.65
N SER A 5 -8.97 -9.02 -6.32
CA SER A 5 -7.60 -8.92 -5.79
C SER A 5 -6.95 -7.63 -6.24
N VAL A 6 -6.13 -7.07 -5.36
CA VAL A 6 -5.27 -5.93 -5.65
C VAL A 6 -3.81 -6.30 -5.49
N PHE A 7 -2.96 -5.62 -6.24
CA PHE A 7 -1.57 -5.98 -6.44
C PHE A 7 -0.66 -4.83 -6.09
N ARG A 8 0.50 -5.13 -5.50
CA ARG A 8 1.54 -4.15 -5.26
C ARG A 8 2.92 -4.77 -5.46
N LEU A 9 3.81 -3.99 -6.05
CA LEU A 9 5.21 -4.34 -6.19
C LEU A 9 5.93 -3.98 -4.87
N MET A 10 6.44 -4.97 -4.15
CA MET A 10 7.06 -4.82 -2.83
C MET A 10 8.34 -5.64 -2.67
N VAL A 11 9.19 -5.26 -1.73
CA VAL A 11 10.37 -6.03 -1.33
C VAL A 11 9.90 -7.28 -0.59
N SER A 12 10.43 -8.45 -0.95
CA SER A 12 10.21 -9.69 -0.19
C SER A 12 11.20 -9.78 0.97
N CYS A 13 10.72 -10.16 2.15
CA CYS A 13 11.53 -10.68 3.24
C CYS A 13 11.97 -12.13 2.96
N GLU A 14 12.90 -12.65 3.78
CA GLU A 14 13.40 -14.02 3.70
C GLU A 14 12.30 -15.07 3.96
N ASP A 15 11.27 -14.70 4.72
CA ASP A 15 10.09 -15.54 4.99
C ASP A 15 9.09 -15.60 3.82
N GLY A 16 9.38 -14.92 2.72
CA GLY A 16 8.56 -14.92 1.50
C GLY A 16 7.39 -13.94 1.51
N TYR A 17 7.22 -13.13 2.57
CA TYR A 17 6.17 -12.11 2.69
C TYR A 17 6.72 -10.69 2.44
N PRO A 18 5.87 -9.68 2.25
CA PRO A 18 6.34 -8.30 2.06
C PRO A 18 7.12 -7.77 3.27
N LEU A 19 8.15 -6.98 3.00
CA LEU A 19 8.78 -6.12 4.00
C LEU A 19 7.81 -5.00 4.39
N THR A 20 7.57 -4.81 5.69
CA THR A 20 6.76 -3.69 6.21
C THR A 20 7.61 -2.44 6.38
N GLY A 21 6.97 -1.27 6.29
CA GLY A 21 7.62 0.00 6.52
C GLY A 21 7.02 1.15 5.73
N GLU A 22 7.72 2.29 5.73
CA GLU A 22 7.22 3.57 5.25
C GLU A 22 8.01 4.07 4.04
N ARG A 23 8.59 3.15 3.26
CA ARG A 23 9.36 3.47 2.05
C ARG A 23 8.69 2.93 0.79
N LEU A 24 9.17 3.40 -0.35
CA LEU A 24 8.76 2.86 -1.63
C LEU A 24 9.04 1.35 -1.70
N GLY A 25 8.02 0.56 -2.02
CA GLY A 25 8.13 -0.89 -2.14
C GLY A 25 8.02 -1.65 -0.81
N GLU A 26 7.68 -0.99 0.29
CA GLU A 26 7.34 -1.66 1.54
C GLU A 26 5.82 -1.70 1.74
N LEU A 27 5.34 -2.68 2.49
CA LEU A 27 3.95 -2.77 2.95
C LEU A 27 3.71 -1.69 4.00
N GLY A 28 3.15 -0.59 3.54
CA GLY A 28 2.85 0.60 4.31
C GLY A 28 2.73 1.83 3.42
N VAL A 29 2.76 3.01 4.05
CA VAL A 29 2.57 4.31 3.40
C VAL A 29 3.70 5.26 3.77
N ARG A 30 4.05 6.13 2.83
CA ARG A 30 4.88 7.31 3.08
C ARG A 30 4.01 8.46 3.53
N ILE A 31 4.41 9.12 4.60
CA ILE A 31 3.63 10.20 5.21
C ILE A 31 4.25 11.58 4.98
N SER A 32 3.40 12.59 4.92
CA SER A 32 3.75 13.96 5.28
C SER A 32 3.09 14.28 6.63
N ILE A 33 3.72 15.16 7.41
CA ILE A 33 3.08 15.79 8.57
C ILE A 33 2.89 17.25 8.21
N ASN A 34 1.64 17.71 8.13
CA ASN A 34 1.30 19.09 7.73
C ASN A 34 1.93 19.53 6.38
N GLY A 35 2.02 18.62 5.41
CA GLY A 35 2.62 18.88 4.10
C GLY A 35 4.14 18.85 4.07
N GLU A 36 4.80 18.57 5.20
CA GLU A 36 6.24 18.36 5.28
C GLU A 36 6.58 16.86 5.19
N ASN A 37 7.38 16.50 4.18
CA ASN A 37 7.77 15.11 3.93
C ASN A 37 8.78 14.67 4.99
N GLN A 38 8.41 13.69 5.82
CA GLN A 38 9.26 13.22 6.92
C GLN A 38 10.57 12.55 6.45
N ASN A 39 10.60 12.00 5.24
CA ASN A 39 11.74 11.25 4.71
C ASN A 39 12.47 11.93 3.53
N ASN A 40 12.19 13.22 3.26
CA ASN A 40 12.65 13.92 2.04
C ASN A 40 12.33 13.17 0.72
N GLU A 41 11.38 12.23 0.75
CA GLU A 41 10.95 11.51 -0.44
C GLU A 41 10.04 12.39 -1.29
N LYS A 42 10.22 12.36 -2.61
CA LYS A 42 9.43 13.18 -3.55
C LYS A 42 7.93 12.84 -3.55
N ASN A 43 7.54 11.66 -3.06
CA ASN A 43 6.19 11.14 -3.20
C ASN A 43 5.65 10.70 -1.84
N VAL A 44 4.60 11.38 -1.39
CA VAL A 44 3.84 11.05 -0.18
C VAL A 44 2.59 10.27 -0.60
N ASP A 45 2.26 9.25 0.19
CA ASP A 45 1.10 8.41 -0.04
C ASP A 45 -0.13 8.91 0.73
N ILE A 46 0.05 9.47 1.93
CA ILE A 46 -1.03 10.02 2.77
C ILE A 46 -0.52 11.17 3.68
N ASP A 47 -1.39 12.14 3.95
CA ASP A 47 -1.10 13.22 4.90
C ASP A 47 -1.59 12.86 6.31
N VAL A 48 -0.74 13.13 7.30
CA VAL A 48 -1.03 13.02 8.73
C VAL A 48 -1.21 14.43 9.30
N SER A 49 -2.32 14.65 10.03
CA SER A 49 -2.60 15.92 10.70
C SER A 49 -1.69 16.15 11.91
N LEU A 50 -1.66 17.39 12.41
CA LEU A 50 -0.81 17.79 13.54
C LEU A 50 -1.09 17.02 14.84
N ASP A 51 -2.32 16.52 15.01
CA ASP A 51 -2.74 15.67 16.11
C ASP A 51 -2.48 14.17 15.88
N GLY A 52 -1.76 13.81 14.80
CA GLY A 52 -1.32 12.44 14.53
C GLY A 52 -2.34 11.57 13.79
N ARG A 53 -3.40 12.17 13.22
CA ARG A 53 -4.52 11.44 12.61
C ARG A 53 -4.44 11.37 11.09
N VAL A 54 -5.08 10.35 10.55
CA VAL A 54 -5.32 10.19 9.12
C VAL A 54 -6.81 10.19 8.85
N PHE A 55 -7.19 10.79 7.71
CA PHE A 55 -8.57 10.93 7.30
C PHE A 55 -8.83 10.08 6.06
N PRO A 56 -10.04 9.53 5.90
CA PRO A 56 -10.43 8.88 4.65
C PRO A 56 -10.32 9.87 3.48
N ASN A 57 -9.88 9.37 2.33
CA ASN A 57 -9.74 10.12 1.08
C ASN A 57 -8.61 11.17 1.03
N THR A 58 -7.70 11.23 2.01
CA THR A 58 -6.51 12.08 1.93
C THR A 58 -5.30 11.37 1.33
N GLY A 59 -5.46 10.12 0.90
CA GLY A 59 -4.38 9.31 0.36
C GLY A 59 -4.53 7.86 0.79
N GLY A 60 -3.47 7.09 0.58
CA GLY A 60 -3.43 5.68 0.95
C GLY A 60 -2.34 4.92 0.21
N MET A 61 -2.23 3.64 0.54
CA MET A 61 -1.26 2.75 -0.05
C MET A 61 -1.63 2.42 -1.50
N SER A 62 -0.77 2.80 -2.45
CA SER A 62 -1.04 2.55 -3.88
C SER A 62 -0.97 1.07 -4.25
N VAL A 63 -2.01 0.59 -4.95
CA VAL A 63 -2.16 -0.77 -5.47
C VAL A 63 -2.75 -0.73 -6.90
N SER A 64 -2.73 -1.87 -7.59
CA SER A 64 -3.16 -2.03 -8.98
C SER A 64 -4.11 -3.22 -9.15
N GLU A 65 -4.94 -3.24 -10.20
CA GLU A 65 -5.68 -4.44 -10.62
C GLU A 65 -4.80 -5.37 -11.49
N VAL A 66 -5.17 -6.67 -11.58
CA VAL A 66 -4.56 -7.67 -12.48
C VAL A 66 -4.38 -7.15 -13.90
N ARG A 67 -5.38 -6.43 -14.42
CA ARG A 67 -5.41 -5.98 -15.82
C ARG A 67 -4.27 -5.01 -16.15
N ASN A 68 -3.78 -4.29 -15.15
CA ASN A 68 -2.65 -3.36 -15.26
C ASN A 68 -1.29 -4.06 -15.08
N LEU A 69 -1.27 -5.37 -14.80
CA LEU A 69 -0.07 -6.17 -14.62
C LEU A 69 0.40 -6.90 -15.89
N ARG A 70 -0.38 -6.85 -16.98
CA ARG A 70 -0.20 -7.65 -18.23
C ARG A 70 1.16 -7.52 -18.94
N HIS A 71 2.11 -6.78 -18.39
CA HIS A 71 3.46 -6.59 -18.96
C HIS A 71 4.62 -6.92 -18.02
N MET A 72 4.44 -7.44 -16.80
CA MET A 72 5.56 -7.40 -15.84
C MET A 72 5.78 -8.68 -15.01
N GLU A 73 6.55 -9.60 -15.60
CA GLU A 73 7.53 -10.44 -14.87
C GLU A 73 8.82 -9.66 -14.51
N GLU A 74 8.83 -8.35 -14.71
CA GLU A 74 10.00 -7.52 -14.41
C GLU A 74 10.13 -7.34 -12.90
N LYS A 75 10.92 -8.25 -12.31
CA LYS A 75 11.73 -8.00 -11.13
C LYS A 75 12.43 -6.64 -11.28
N ARG A 76 11.94 -5.61 -10.58
CA ARG A 76 12.59 -4.30 -10.55
C ARG A 76 13.58 -4.23 -9.42
N ASN A 77 14.77 -3.71 -9.70
CA ASN A 77 15.79 -3.50 -8.69
C ASN A 77 15.68 -2.06 -8.16
N PHE A 78 15.40 -1.90 -6.88
CA PHE A 78 15.35 -0.59 -6.22
C PHE A 78 16.38 -0.58 -5.08
N GLY A 79 17.46 0.18 -5.26
CA GLY A 79 18.54 0.28 -4.26
C GLY A 79 19.24 -1.04 -3.95
N GLY A 80 19.34 -1.95 -4.92
CA GLY A 80 19.93 -3.28 -4.73
C GLY A 80 18.95 -4.35 -4.25
N LYS A 81 17.70 -3.98 -3.92
CA LYS A 81 16.66 -4.91 -3.49
C LYS A 81 15.71 -5.24 -4.63
N LEU A 82 15.41 -6.53 -4.76
CA LEU A 82 14.50 -7.06 -5.74
C LEU A 82 13.05 -6.85 -5.30
N LEU A 83 12.28 -6.11 -6.09
CA LEU A 83 10.85 -5.99 -5.89
C LEU A 83 10.11 -7.13 -6.59
N THR A 84 9.10 -7.67 -5.92
CA THR A 84 8.23 -8.77 -6.36
C THR A 84 6.76 -8.34 -6.25
N TYR A 85 5.92 -8.80 -7.17
CA TYR A 85 4.48 -8.56 -7.05
C TYR A 85 3.88 -9.42 -5.96
N PHE A 86 3.16 -8.77 -5.07
CA PHE A 86 2.28 -9.41 -4.12
C PHE A 86 0.83 -9.04 -4.42
N TYR A 87 -0.09 -9.92 -4.06
CA TYR A 87 -1.52 -9.67 -4.16
C TYR A 87 -2.25 -10.06 -2.90
N ILE A 88 -3.37 -9.38 -2.67
CA ILE A 88 -4.30 -9.66 -1.58
C ILE A 88 -5.72 -9.60 -2.14
N LYS A 89 -6.59 -10.50 -1.66
CA LYS A 89 -8.03 -10.39 -1.92
C LYS A 89 -8.57 -9.23 -1.10
N THR A 90 -9.29 -8.29 -1.69
CA THR A 90 -9.81 -7.10 -0.98
C THR A 90 -10.63 -7.42 0.25
N LYS A 91 -11.35 -8.56 0.28
CA LYS A 91 -12.08 -9.05 1.47
C LYS A 91 -11.20 -9.41 2.68
N LEU A 92 -9.89 -9.54 2.49
CA LEU A 92 -8.91 -9.81 3.55
C LEU A 92 -8.30 -8.50 4.09
N LEU A 93 -8.65 -7.36 3.51
CA LEU A 93 -8.43 -6.07 4.15
C LEU A 93 -9.43 -5.98 5.31
N GLU A 94 -8.91 -5.89 6.53
CA GLU A 94 -9.72 -5.83 7.75
C GLU A 94 -10.65 -4.61 7.76
N ASN A 95 -11.60 -4.53 8.69
CA ASN A 95 -12.65 -3.50 8.76
C ASN A 95 -12.14 -2.04 8.82
N GLU A 96 -10.86 -1.84 9.11
CA GLU A 96 -10.20 -0.54 9.16
C GLU A 96 -9.64 -0.08 7.81
N LEU A 97 -9.58 -0.98 6.83
CA LEU A 97 -9.03 -0.76 5.50
C LEU A 97 -10.08 -1.00 4.41
N LEU A 98 -9.98 -0.26 3.32
CA LEU A 98 -10.76 -0.51 2.12
C LEU A 98 -9.99 -0.09 0.88
N THR A 99 -10.38 -0.58 -0.29
CA THR A 99 -9.87 -0.09 -1.57
C THR A 99 -10.74 1.01 -2.16
N ARG A 100 -10.12 2.08 -2.67
CA ARG A 100 -10.79 3.17 -3.41
C ARG A 100 -10.02 3.53 -4.68
N ILE A 101 -10.74 4.05 -5.67
CA ILE A 101 -10.13 4.67 -6.84
C ILE A 101 -9.60 6.06 -6.44
N SER A 102 -8.33 6.32 -6.75
CA SER A 102 -7.67 7.61 -6.55
C SER A 102 -8.28 8.66 -7.47
N LYS A 103 -8.76 9.76 -6.87
CA LYS A 103 -9.28 10.92 -7.62
C LYS A 103 -8.19 11.71 -8.34
N LYS A 104 -6.94 11.63 -7.88
CA LYS A 104 -5.83 12.46 -8.39
C LYS A 104 -5.43 12.07 -9.82
N ASN A 105 -5.49 10.78 -10.14
CA ASN A 105 -5.05 10.24 -11.44
C ASN A 105 -6.12 9.38 -12.15
N GLY A 106 -7.34 9.25 -11.59
CA GLY A 106 -8.48 8.57 -12.22
C GLY A 106 -8.36 7.06 -12.43
N SER A 107 -7.17 6.47 -12.28
CA SER A 107 -6.89 5.05 -12.57
C SER A 107 -6.13 4.30 -11.47
N GLY A 108 -5.57 5.01 -10.48
CA GLY A 108 -4.88 4.37 -9.35
C GLY A 108 -5.86 3.80 -8.35
N ILE A 109 -5.55 2.66 -7.73
CA ILE A 109 -6.31 2.15 -6.57
C ILE A 109 -5.46 2.40 -5.33
N LEU A 110 -6.12 2.78 -4.24
CA LEU A 110 -5.51 3.00 -2.94
C LEU A 110 -6.15 2.07 -1.92
N VAL A 111 -5.35 1.50 -1.02
CA VAL A 111 -5.84 1.00 0.27
C VAL A 111 -5.82 2.18 1.24
N CYS A 112 -6.97 2.52 1.80
CA CYS A 112 -7.19 3.71 2.62
C CYS A 112 -7.79 3.33 3.98
N PRO A 113 -7.65 4.19 5.00
CA PRO A 113 -8.43 4.05 6.22
C PRO A 113 -9.94 4.21 5.94
N THR A 114 -10.78 3.41 6.61
CA THR A 114 -12.24 3.46 6.42
C THR A 114 -12.90 4.65 7.11
N LYS A 115 -12.30 5.13 8.21
CA LYS A 115 -12.74 6.25 9.05
C LYS A 115 -11.52 7.06 9.51
N GLU A 116 -11.78 8.20 10.14
CA GLU A 116 -10.73 8.92 10.85
C GLU A 116 -10.14 8.04 11.97
N MET A 117 -8.81 7.97 12.03
CA MET A 117 -8.10 7.18 13.03
C MET A 117 -6.68 7.71 13.24
N GLU A 118 -6.06 7.29 14.35
CA GLU A 118 -4.64 7.55 14.61
C GLU A 118 -3.77 6.91 13.52
N TYR A 119 -2.73 7.61 13.06
CA TYR A 119 -1.80 7.11 12.04
C TYR A 119 -1.22 5.74 12.43
N GLN A 120 -0.83 5.57 13.69
CA GLN A 120 -0.28 4.31 14.17
C GLN A 120 -1.28 3.15 14.05
N SER A 121 -2.57 3.41 14.24
CA SER A 121 -3.61 2.38 14.05
C SER A 121 -3.73 2.00 12.58
N TYR A 122 -3.69 2.98 11.67
CA TYR A 122 -3.73 2.72 10.23
C TYR A 122 -2.50 1.94 9.76
N LYS A 123 -1.31 2.31 10.25
CA LYS A 123 -0.06 1.57 10.01
C LYS A 123 -0.17 0.12 10.49
N ASN A 124 -0.63 -0.10 11.72
CA ASN A 124 -0.81 -1.43 12.27
C ASN A 124 -1.82 -2.25 11.46
N ALA A 125 -2.91 -1.64 10.98
CA ALA A 125 -3.89 -2.30 10.13
C ALA A 125 -3.31 -2.71 8.78
N LEU A 126 -2.42 -1.91 8.17
CA LEU A 126 -1.71 -2.33 6.96
C LEU A 126 -0.78 -3.51 7.25
N GLU A 127 0.00 -3.43 8.33
CA GLU A 127 0.96 -4.46 8.73
C GLU A 127 0.28 -5.77 9.16
N SER A 128 -0.92 -5.72 9.77
CA SER A 128 -1.69 -6.91 10.13
C SER A 128 -2.07 -7.74 8.91
N THR A 129 -2.21 -7.11 7.74
CA THR A 129 -2.52 -7.82 6.50
C THR A 129 -1.33 -8.57 5.88
N ARG A 130 -0.10 -8.41 6.41
CA ARG A 130 1.15 -8.91 5.81
C ARG A 130 1.09 -10.36 5.36
N LEU A 131 0.53 -11.24 6.18
CA LEU A 131 0.47 -12.68 5.89
C LEU A 131 -0.59 -13.06 4.84
N PHE A 132 -1.47 -12.14 4.48
CA PHE A 132 -2.48 -12.33 3.42
C PHE A 132 -1.98 -11.88 2.04
N TRP A 133 -0.82 -11.24 1.97
CA TRP A 133 -0.15 -10.88 0.72
C TRP A 133 0.64 -12.07 0.19
N SER A 134 0.24 -12.59 -0.97
CA SER A 134 0.91 -13.72 -1.64
C SER A 134 1.68 -13.26 -2.87
N ASN A 135 2.84 -13.85 -3.13
CA ASN A 135 3.61 -13.66 -4.38
C ASN A 135 3.44 -14.82 -5.38
N LYS A 136 2.62 -15.83 -5.05
CA LYS A 136 2.28 -16.95 -5.93
C LYS A 136 0.88 -16.74 -6.47
N HIS A 137 0.77 -16.25 -7.71
CA HIS A 137 -0.52 -16.16 -8.37
C HIS A 137 -0.97 -17.59 -8.68
N GLU A 138 -1.92 -18.11 -7.90
CA GLU A 138 -2.64 -19.34 -8.24
C GLU A 138 -3.81 -19.02 -9.18
#